data_AF-A0A3M0WBC4-F1
#
_entry.id   AF-A0A3M0WBC4-F1
#
_cell.length_a   1.000
_cell.length_b   1.000
_cell.length_c   1.000
_cell.angle_alpha   90.00
_cell.angle_beta   90.00
_cell.angle_gamma   90.00
#
_symmetry.space_group_name_H-M   'P 1'
#
loop_
_entity.id
_entity.type
_entity.pdbx_description
1 polymer ?
#
loop_
_entity_poly.entity_id
_entity_poly.type
_entity_poly.pdbx_seq_one_letter_code
_entity_poly.pdbx_strand_id
1 'polypeptide(L)'
;MATDQKKIRVGIVGLSVRPGSWGQLAHLPRLAKSPNLEIVAVCNSSVASAERAIQEFNLPSTTKATRADTHYDIALHGIRAGKNTYVEWPLAVTTSQASELTELARQKGIKTVVGLQGRASPAIRKVKSLIESGALGEVHSTNFHAALNLWQNNAVGSRYGFFLDRRVGANLLTIYGGHILDAIFYTLGELKPGSYTPLLANIRNRMHRTNPDGSLSEELFDKDTPDQVLLQGRLERDPPAVISLHLRGGQRFIDQPGAVWRIYGTKGEIVLEFPSAGIQVTPPTSFRFSNSATGKVEEVEYNVNEDADEFAQLPVPGQHVGRLYEAFAAGGGYADFETALRRHQLLDEFWAAGDAKKGANLFKTRCLQCHSVVEAEGNKIGPNLHGLFGRKTGSVEGYAYTDANKQKGITWNEATLYEYLENPKKYIPGTKMAFGGLKKGKDRNDLITYLQDSCK
;
A
#
# COMPACT_ATOMS: atom_id res chain seq x y z
N MET A 1 -11.96 29.34 -35.89
CA MET A 1 -10.83 29.84 -35.08
C MET A 1 -10.80 29.01 -33.81
N ALA A 2 -9.82 28.11 -33.67
CA ALA A 2 -9.63 27.42 -32.40
C ALA A 2 -9.21 28.48 -31.38
N THR A 3 -10.03 28.72 -30.37
CA THR A 3 -9.63 29.56 -29.24
C THR A 3 -8.37 28.94 -28.65
N ASP A 4 -7.28 29.69 -28.64
CA ASP A 4 -5.98 29.31 -28.07
C ASP A 4 -6.17 29.05 -26.58
N GLN A 5 -6.52 27.81 -26.23
CA GLN A 5 -6.83 27.43 -24.86
C GLN A 5 -5.52 27.48 -24.08
N LYS A 6 -5.39 28.47 -23.21
CA LYS A 6 -4.18 28.68 -22.41
C LYS A 6 -3.80 27.41 -21.65
N LYS A 7 -2.62 26.87 -21.95
CA LYS A 7 -2.08 25.66 -21.29
C LYS A 7 -2.03 25.82 -19.78
N ILE A 8 -2.27 24.72 -19.07
CA ILE A 8 -2.09 24.61 -17.63
C ILE A 8 -0.59 24.61 -17.33
N ARG A 9 -0.13 25.63 -16.59
CA ARG A 9 1.28 25.76 -16.19
C ARG A 9 1.56 24.86 -14.98
N VAL A 10 2.54 23.97 -15.12
CA VAL A 10 2.88 22.92 -14.15
C VAL A 10 4.26 23.17 -13.55
N GLY A 11 4.35 23.10 -12.23
CA GLY A 11 5.61 22.92 -11.52
C GLY A 11 5.78 21.44 -11.19
N ILE A 12 6.88 20.82 -11.63
CA ILE A 12 7.19 19.42 -11.31
C ILE A 12 8.13 19.35 -10.11
N VAL A 13 7.84 18.44 -9.19
CA VAL A 13 8.64 18.20 -7.99
C VAL A 13 9.28 16.81 -8.09
N GLY A 14 10.58 16.70 -7.83
CA GLY A 14 11.30 15.43 -7.82
C GLY A 14 11.71 14.91 -9.20
N LEU A 15 11.85 15.79 -10.20
CA LEU A 15 12.39 15.43 -11.51
C LEU A 15 13.91 15.23 -11.43
N SER A 16 14.33 14.01 -11.12
CA SER A 16 15.73 13.64 -10.94
C SER A 16 16.41 13.21 -12.25
N VAL A 17 17.65 13.65 -12.45
CA VAL A 17 18.53 13.20 -13.56
C VAL A 17 19.06 11.77 -13.37
N ARG A 18 18.81 11.14 -12.22
CA ARG A 18 19.16 9.74 -12.01
C ARG A 18 18.41 8.86 -13.03
N PRO A 19 19.10 8.06 -13.86
CA PRO A 19 18.45 7.19 -14.82
C PRO A 19 17.40 6.29 -14.19
N GLY A 20 16.22 6.25 -14.80
CA GLY A 20 15.11 5.41 -14.36
C GLY A 20 14.36 5.96 -13.14
N SER A 21 14.55 7.23 -12.78
CA SER A 21 13.76 7.88 -11.74
C SER A 21 12.28 7.95 -12.12
N TRP A 22 11.39 7.93 -11.12
CA TRP A 22 9.95 7.96 -11.37
C TRP A 22 9.50 9.24 -12.11
N GLY A 23 10.01 10.41 -11.71
CA GLY A 23 9.72 11.67 -12.40
C GLY A 23 10.08 11.65 -13.89
N GLN A 24 11.24 11.05 -14.21
CA GLN A 24 11.73 10.90 -15.59
C GLN A 24 10.88 9.92 -16.41
N LEU A 25 10.47 8.79 -15.83
CA LEU A 25 9.77 7.72 -16.56
C LEU A 25 8.25 7.92 -16.63
N ALA A 26 7.65 8.48 -15.59
CA ALA A 26 6.20 8.52 -15.43
C ALA A 26 5.58 9.89 -15.77
N HIS A 27 6.24 11.00 -15.41
CA HIS A 27 5.65 12.33 -15.53
C HIS A 27 6.18 13.11 -16.74
N LEU A 28 7.50 13.21 -16.87
CA LEU A 28 8.15 14.00 -17.92
C LEU A 28 7.68 13.65 -19.34
N PRO A 29 7.54 12.36 -19.74
CA PRO A 29 7.25 12.02 -21.14
C PRO A 29 5.93 12.60 -21.65
N ARG A 30 4.88 12.65 -20.81
CA ARG A 30 3.62 13.28 -21.19
C ARG A 30 3.67 14.80 -21.03
N LEU A 31 4.18 15.31 -19.91
CA LEU A 31 4.21 16.75 -19.65
C LEU A 31 4.99 17.53 -20.71
N ALA A 32 6.07 16.95 -21.25
CA ALA A 32 6.88 17.57 -22.30
C ALA A 32 6.15 17.65 -23.67
N LYS A 33 5.16 16.79 -23.90
CA LYS A 33 4.45 16.66 -25.20
C LYS A 33 2.99 17.09 -25.15
N SER A 34 2.47 17.45 -23.97
CA SER A 34 1.04 17.69 -23.82
C SER A 34 0.58 18.95 -24.59
N PRO A 35 -0.55 18.88 -25.31
CA PRO A 35 -1.18 20.07 -25.88
C PRO A 35 -1.82 20.96 -24.79
N ASN A 36 -2.12 20.40 -23.62
CA ASN A 36 -2.90 21.07 -22.56
C ASN A 36 -2.05 21.55 -21.39
N LEU A 37 -0.82 21.06 -21.23
CA LEU A 37 0.06 21.37 -20.11
C LEU A 37 1.42 21.91 -20.57
N GLU A 38 2.05 22.73 -19.73
CA GLU A 38 3.38 23.29 -19.96
C GLU A 38 4.18 23.29 -18.64
N ILE A 39 5.41 22.78 -18.67
CA ILE A 39 6.31 22.82 -17.52
C ILE A 39 6.90 24.22 -17.38
N VAL A 40 6.71 24.86 -16.23
CA VAL A 40 7.23 26.22 -15.94
C VAL A 40 8.13 26.28 -14.71
N ALA A 41 8.20 25.20 -13.92
CA ALA A 41 9.08 25.11 -12.77
C ALA A 41 9.50 23.66 -12.50
N VAL A 42 10.70 23.48 -11.95
CA VAL A 42 11.22 22.23 -11.41
C VAL A 42 11.67 22.46 -9.96
N CYS A 43 11.23 21.58 -9.06
CA CYS A 43 11.58 21.62 -7.65
C CYS A 43 12.28 20.30 -7.27
N ASN A 44 13.50 20.34 -6.76
CA ASN A 44 14.25 19.15 -6.34
C ASN A 44 14.85 19.34 -4.94
N SER A 45 15.61 18.37 -4.43
CA SER A 45 16.30 18.47 -3.12
C SER A 45 17.24 19.68 -2.96
N SER A 46 17.60 20.34 -4.06
CA SER A 46 18.38 21.57 -4.09
C SER A 46 18.07 22.35 -5.37
N VAL A 47 18.32 23.67 -5.37
CA VAL A 47 18.20 24.50 -6.58
C VAL A 47 19.13 23.97 -7.68
N ALA A 48 20.39 23.65 -7.33
CA ALA A 48 21.36 23.09 -8.27
C ALA A 48 20.90 21.76 -8.90
N SER A 49 20.22 20.89 -8.15
CA SER A 49 19.66 19.66 -8.72
C SER A 49 18.44 19.90 -9.60
N ALA A 50 17.67 20.96 -9.37
CA ALA A 50 16.61 21.39 -10.27
C ALA A 50 17.17 22.02 -11.56
N GLU A 51 18.20 22.86 -11.48
CA GLU A 51 18.90 23.44 -12.64
C GLU A 51 19.51 22.35 -13.53
N ARG A 52 20.17 21.34 -12.93
CA ARG A 52 20.68 20.19 -13.69
C ARG A 52 19.57 19.45 -14.43
N ALA A 53 18.40 19.28 -13.82
CA ALA A 53 17.27 18.63 -14.48
C ALA A 53 16.72 19.47 -15.64
N ILE A 54 16.64 20.80 -15.48
CA ILE A 54 16.23 21.72 -16.56
C ILE A 54 17.18 21.59 -17.76
N GLN A 55 18.49 21.56 -17.50
CA GLN A 55 19.51 21.40 -18.54
C GLN A 55 19.47 20.02 -19.20
N GLU A 56 19.54 18.95 -18.41
CA GLU A 56 19.57 17.56 -18.88
C GLU A 56 18.35 17.21 -19.75
N PHE A 57 17.17 17.70 -19.37
CA PHE A 57 15.91 17.40 -20.05
C PHE A 57 15.49 18.47 -21.06
N ASN A 58 16.36 19.43 -21.39
CA ASN A 58 16.12 20.50 -22.36
C ASN A 58 14.79 21.25 -22.13
N LEU A 59 14.46 21.56 -20.87
CA LEU A 59 13.26 22.31 -20.53
C LEU A 59 13.40 23.80 -20.94
N PRO A 60 12.29 24.53 -21.17
CA PRO A 60 12.35 25.94 -21.56
C PRO A 60 13.24 26.76 -20.63
N SER A 61 14.03 27.69 -21.17
CA SER A 61 14.94 28.55 -20.39
C SER A 61 14.23 29.43 -19.36
N THR A 62 12.92 29.61 -19.50
CA THR A 62 12.04 30.32 -18.55
C THR A 62 11.67 29.48 -17.32
N THR A 63 11.97 28.18 -17.32
CA THR A 63 11.66 27.24 -16.23
C THR A 63 12.37 27.64 -14.95
N LYS A 64 11.62 27.78 -13.84
CA LYS A 64 12.19 28.16 -12.54
C LYS A 64 12.68 26.94 -11.76
N ALA A 65 13.88 27.03 -11.18
CA ALA A 65 14.46 26.01 -10.30
C ALA A 65 14.21 26.34 -8.82
N THR A 66 13.71 25.40 -8.02
CA THR A 66 13.49 25.60 -6.57
C THR A 66 13.86 24.36 -5.73
N ARG A 67 13.94 24.52 -4.40
CA ARG A 67 14.17 23.42 -3.44
C ARG A 67 12.85 22.85 -2.89
N ALA A 68 12.84 21.55 -2.61
CA ALA A 68 11.73 20.75 -2.11
C ALA A 68 12.25 19.65 -1.15
N ASP A 69 11.54 19.39 -0.04
CA ASP A 69 11.93 18.41 0.99
C ASP A 69 11.08 17.12 0.96
N THR A 70 9.82 17.16 1.41
CA THR A 70 8.93 15.99 1.43
C THR A 70 7.61 16.23 0.67
N HIS A 71 6.88 15.16 0.30
CA HIS A 71 5.53 15.29 -0.30
C HIS A 71 4.63 16.22 0.51
N TYR A 72 4.62 16.04 1.84
CA TYR A 72 3.78 16.80 2.75
C TYR A 72 4.11 18.30 2.72
N ASP A 73 5.38 18.67 2.93
CA ASP A 73 5.78 20.08 3.02
C ASP A 73 5.50 20.84 1.73
N ILE A 74 5.74 20.18 0.59
CA ILE A 74 5.59 20.79 -0.73
C ILE A 74 4.12 20.93 -1.11
N ALA A 75 3.33 19.87 -0.88
CA ALA A 75 1.89 19.93 -1.10
C ALA A 75 1.26 21.02 -0.22
N LEU A 76 1.63 21.09 1.06
CA LEU A 76 1.17 22.11 1.99
C LEU A 76 1.44 23.53 1.47
N HIS A 77 2.65 23.80 0.98
CA HIS A 77 2.99 25.10 0.38
C HIS A 77 2.19 25.41 -0.89
N GLY A 78 2.05 24.43 -1.80
CA GLY A 78 1.26 24.58 -3.03
C GLY A 78 -0.20 24.92 -2.73
N ILE A 79 -0.81 24.21 -1.79
CA ILE A 79 -2.20 24.41 -1.37
C ILE A 79 -2.37 25.78 -0.69
N ARG A 80 -1.47 26.16 0.23
CA ARG A 80 -1.52 27.49 0.89
C ARG A 80 -1.51 28.64 -0.13
N ALA A 81 -0.72 28.48 -1.19
CA ALA A 81 -0.63 29.41 -2.32
C ALA A 81 -1.81 29.34 -3.32
N GLY A 82 -2.83 28.53 -3.04
CA GLY A 82 -4.04 28.39 -3.85
C GLY A 82 -3.77 27.71 -5.20
N LYS A 83 -2.78 26.82 -5.28
CA LYS A 83 -2.44 26.09 -6.50
C LYS A 83 -3.12 24.73 -6.49
N ASN A 84 -3.72 24.34 -7.62
CA ASN A 84 -4.12 22.96 -7.83
C ASN A 84 -2.91 22.05 -7.62
N THR A 85 -3.09 20.94 -6.92
CA THR A 85 -1.97 20.15 -6.39
C THR A 85 -2.13 18.68 -6.78
N TYR A 86 -1.12 18.14 -7.47
CA TYR A 86 -0.98 16.71 -7.74
C TYR A 86 0.06 16.13 -6.77
N VAL A 87 -0.24 15.02 -6.10
CA VAL A 87 0.75 14.28 -5.28
C VAL A 87 0.72 12.80 -5.63
N GLU A 88 1.89 12.18 -5.81
CA GLU A 88 1.96 10.72 -6.02
C GLU A 88 1.41 9.95 -4.81
N TRP A 89 0.89 8.75 -5.04
CA TRP A 89 0.52 7.86 -3.95
C TRP A 89 1.78 7.29 -3.26
N PRO A 90 1.84 7.24 -1.92
CA PRO A 90 0.86 7.74 -0.96
C PRO A 90 0.91 9.27 -0.80
N LEU A 91 -0.27 9.87 -0.55
CA LEU A 91 -0.42 11.33 -0.39
C LEU A 91 0.51 11.91 0.69
N ALA A 92 0.71 11.18 1.79
CA ALA A 92 1.59 11.54 2.88
C ALA A 92 2.11 10.26 3.57
N VAL A 93 2.97 10.40 4.58
CA VAL A 93 3.46 9.27 5.38
C VAL A 93 2.38 8.77 6.36
N THR A 94 1.54 9.68 6.87
CA THR A 94 0.50 9.37 7.87
C THR A 94 -0.86 9.86 7.43
N THR A 95 -1.92 9.21 7.93
CA THR A 95 -3.31 9.64 7.73
C THR A 95 -3.59 11.03 8.29
N SER A 96 -2.95 11.43 9.39
CA SER A 96 -3.09 12.78 9.95
C SER A 96 -2.62 13.85 8.96
N GLN A 97 -1.44 13.67 8.37
CA GLN A 97 -0.91 14.55 7.33
C GLN A 97 -1.80 14.53 6.07
N ALA A 98 -2.26 13.36 5.63
CA ALA A 98 -3.19 13.25 4.50
C ALA A 98 -4.50 14.02 4.77
N SER A 99 -5.03 13.92 6.00
CA SER A 99 -6.22 14.64 6.45
C SER A 99 -6.02 16.16 6.43
N GLU A 100 -4.89 16.63 6.95
CA GLU A 100 -4.55 18.07 6.95
C GLU A 100 -4.46 18.63 5.52
N LEU A 101 -3.77 17.93 4.60
CA LEU A 101 -3.68 18.35 3.20
C LEU A 101 -5.06 18.37 2.53
N THR A 102 -5.90 17.36 2.80
CA THR A 102 -7.24 17.23 2.23
C THR A 102 -8.15 18.36 2.72
N GLU A 103 -8.19 18.59 4.03
CA GLU A 103 -9.00 19.66 4.64
C GLU A 103 -8.55 21.04 4.15
N LEU A 104 -7.25 21.30 4.11
CA LEU A 104 -6.75 22.58 3.62
C LEU A 104 -7.07 22.79 2.13
N ALA A 105 -6.96 21.75 1.30
CA ALA A 105 -7.32 21.83 -0.11
C ALA A 105 -8.82 22.12 -0.29
N ARG A 106 -9.67 21.51 0.53
CA ARG A 106 -11.12 21.75 0.59
C ARG A 106 -11.41 23.20 0.95
N GLN A 107 -10.79 23.73 2.01
CA GLN A 107 -10.94 25.12 2.44
C GLN A 107 -10.50 26.13 1.38
N LYS A 108 -9.47 25.79 0.60
CA LYS A 108 -8.97 26.63 -0.50
C LYS A 108 -9.81 26.51 -1.78
N GLY A 109 -10.71 25.53 -1.88
CA GLY A 109 -11.51 25.27 -3.07
C GLY A 109 -10.67 24.93 -4.32
N ILE A 110 -9.49 24.33 -4.13
CA ILE A 110 -8.60 23.96 -5.23
C ILE A 110 -8.88 22.54 -5.71
N LYS A 111 -8.50 22.24 -6.96
CA LYS A 111 -8.53 20.87 -7.48
C LYS A 111 -7.29 20.11 -7.01
N THR A 112 -7.47 18.86 -6.61
CA THR A 112 -6.37 17.97 -6.20
C THR A 112 -6.37 16.69 -7.02
N VAL A 113 -5.19 16.11 -7.21
CA VAL A 113 -5.00 14.81 -7.87
C VAL A 113 -4.08 13.97 -7.01
N VAL A 114 -4.41 12.70 -6.81
CA VAL A 114 -3.47 11.71 -6.26
C VAL A 114 -3.04 10.75 -7.35
N GLY A 115 -1.77 10.34 -7.33
CA GLY A 115 -1.21 9.33 -8.23
C GLY A 115 -1.78 7.93 -7.96
N LEU A 116 -3.06 7.73 -8.23
CA LEU A 116 -3.75 6.43 -8.28
C LEU A 116 -4.11 6.12 -9.74
N GLN A 117 -3.09 6.11 -10.59
CA GLN A 117 -3.18 6.02 -12.05
C GLN A 117 -3.80 4.71 -12.57
N GLY A 118 -3.97 3.69 -11.73
CA GLY A 118 -4.73 2.49 -12.08
C GLY A 118 -6.16 2.83 -12.54
N ARG A 119 -6.78 3.88 -12.00
CA ARG A 119 -8.10 4.35 -12.47
C ARG A 119 -8.09 4.91 -13.90
N ALA A 120 -6.93 5.28 -14.40
CA ALA A 120 -6.71 5.75 -15.76
C ALA A 120 -6.36 4.61 -16.74
N SER A 121 -6.11 3.40 -16.24
CA SER A 121 -5.79 2.24 -17.07
C SER A 121 -6.96 1.87 -17.98
N PRO A 122 -6.74 1.73 -19.31
CA PRO A 122 -7.76 1.27 -20.23
C PRO A 122 -8.37 -0.09 -19.82
N ALA A 123 -7.54 -1.04 -19.39
CA ALA A 123 -7.99 -2.35 -18.92
C ALA A 123 -8.89 -2.25 -17.68
N ILE A 124 -8.48 -1.49 -16.66
CA ILE A 124 -9.28 -1.32 -15.43
C ILE A 124 -10.59 -0.58 -15.72
N ARG A 125 -10.57 0.42 -16.61
CA ARG A 125 -11.80 1.10 -17.07
C ARG A 125 -12.72 0.17 -17.86
N LYS A 126 -12.16 -0.73 -18.67
CA LYS A 126 -12.95 -1.76 -19.39
C LYS A 126 -13.59 -2.75 -18.41
N VAL A 127 -12.88 -3.17 -17.35
CA VAL A 127 -13.47 -3.97 -16.26
C VAL A 127 -14.68 -3.25 -15.65
N LYS A 128 -14.53 -1.97 -15.29
CA LYS A 128 -15.64 -1.16 -14.76
C LYS A 128 -16.83 -1.11 -15.73
N SER A 129 -16.56 -0.83 -17.00
CA SER A 129 -17.58 -0.77 -18.05
C SER A 129 -18.34 -2.08 -18.23
N LEU A 130 -17.66 -3.24 -18.18
CA LEU A 130 -18.30 -4.55 -18.28
C LEU A 130 -19.20 -4.86 -17.07
N ILE A 131 -18.83 -4.40 -15.89
CA ILE A 131 -19.65 -4.53 -14.68
C ILE A 131 -20.88 -3.62 -14.80
N GLU A 132 -20.68 -2.35 -15.16
CA GLU A 132 -21.74 -1.34 -15.23
C GLU A 132 -22.75 -1.60 -16.35
N SER A 133 -22.32 -2.17 -17.47
CA SER A 133 -23.22 -2.57 -18.55
C SER A 133 -24.04 -3.82 -18.24
N GLY A 134 -23.74 -4.51 -17.13
CA GLY A 134 -24.38 -5.77 -16.76
C GLY A 134 -23.92 -6.96 -17.61
N ALA A 135 -22.79 -6.86 -18.32
CA ALA A 135 -22.25 -7.95 -19.14
C ALA A 135 -21.95 -9.21 -18.31
N LEU A 136 -21.52 -9.05 -17.06
CA LEU A 136 -21.31 -10.15 -16.12
C LEU A 136 -22.60 -10.58 -15.39
N GLY A 137 -23.71 -9.87 -15.56
CA GLY A 137 -24.89 -10.03 -14.71
C GLY A 137 -24.61 -9.59 -13.27
N GLU A 138 -25.14 -10.32 -12.30
CA GLU A 138 -24.92 -10.06 -10.89
C GLU A 138 -23.54 -10.58 -10.48
N VAL A 139 -22.61 -9.67 -10.20
CA VAL A 139 -21.30 -10.03 -9.64
C VAL A 139 -21.48 -10.50 -8.20
N HIS A 140 -21.03 -11.71 -7.85
CA HIS A 140 -21.15 -12.25 -6.49
C HIS A 140 -19.80 -12.41 -5.78
N SER A 141 -18.69 -12.47 -6.51
CA SER A 141 -17.37 -12.54 -5.90
C SER A 141 -16.25 -12.01 -6.80
N THR A 142 -15.12 -11.68 -6.17
CA THR A 142 -13.85 -11.42 -6.86
C THR A 142 -12.70 -12.07 -6.10
N ASN A 143 -11.71 -12.56 -6.84
CA ASN A 143 -10.44 -13.04 -6.30
C ASN A 143 -9.27 -12.28 -6.93
N PHE A 144 -8.34 -11.84 -6.09
CA PHE A 144 -7.10 -11.21 -6.54
C PHE A 144 -5.90 -11.91 -5.90
N HIS A 145 -4.96 -12.36 -6.73
CA HIS A 145 -3.69 -12.90 -6.27
C HIS A 145 -2.54 -12.16 -6.94
N ALA A 146 -1.52 -11.78 -6.17
CA ALA A 146 -0.31 -11.20 -6.73
C ALA A 146 0.95 -11.55 -5.94
N ALA A 147 2.03 -11.78 -6.69
CA ALA A 147 3.38 -11.95 -6.16
C ALA A 147 4.27 -10.82 -6.70
N LEU A 148 4.85 -10.02 -5.79
CA LEU A 148 5.69 -8.89 -6.18
C LEU A 148 7.03 -9.31 -6.78
N ASN A 149 7.44 -10.56 -6.57
CA ASN A 149 8.78 -11.07 -6.87
C ASN A 149 9.92 -10.23 -6.24
N LEU A 150 9.60 -9.47 -5.19
CA LEU A 150 10.58 -8.83 -4.31
C LEU A 150 11.00 -9.82 -3.23
N TRP A 151 12.13 -9.58 -2.57
CA TRP A 151 12.57 -10.41 -1.44
C TRP A 151 12.84 -11.88 -1.78
N GLN A 152 13.36 -12.12 -3.00
CA GLN A 152 13.88 -13.42 -3.42
C GLN A 152 15.09 -13.78 -2.54
N ASN A 153 15.30 -15.08 -2.27
CA ASN A 153 16.37 -15.57 -1.39
C ASN A 153 16.38 -14.92 0.02
N ASN A 154 15.21 -14.47 0.50
CA ASN A 154 15.10 -13.71 1.73
C ASN A 154 16.03 -12.47 1.77
N ALA A 155 16.20 -11.80 0.63
CA ALA A 155 17.12 -10.68 0.47
C ALA A 155 16.47 -9.45 -0.15
N VAL A 156 16.84 -8.27 0.31
CA VAL A 156 16.37 -6.98 -0.21
C VAL A 156 17.45 -6.27 -1.02
N GLY A 157 17.12 -5.93 -2.26
CA GLY A 157 17.98 -5.08 -3.08
C GLY A 157 17.94 -3.61 -2.63
N SER A 158 19.00 -2.87 -2.93
CA SER A 158 19.17 -1.45 -2.53
C SER A 158 17.97 -0.56 -2.86
N ARG A 159 17.31 -0.81 -4.00
CA ARG A 159 16.12 -0.07 -4.45
C ARG A 159 14.93 -0.18 -3.47
N TYR A 160 14.78 -1.29 -2.77
CA TYR A 160 13.61 -1.54 -1.90
C TYR A 160 13.99 -1.62 -0.42
N GLY A 161 15.19 -1.18 -0.04
CA GLY A 161 15.62 -1.17 1.38
C GLY A 161 14.68 -0.35 2.27
N PHE A 162 14.07 0.71 1.73
CA PHE A 162 13.12 1.53 2.48
C PHE A 162 11.76 0.86 2.70
N PHE A 163 11.42 -0.21 1.95
CA PHE A 163 10.20 -0.99 2.19
C PHE A 163 10.24 -1.78 3.50
N LEU A 164 11.41 -1.87 4.14
CA LEU A 164 11.59 -2.65 5.37
C LEU A 164 11.12 -1.91 6.63
N ASP A 165 10.99 -0.58 6.54
CA ASP A 165 10.72 0.31 7.68
C ASP A 165 9.36 0.99 7.53
N ARG A 166 8.43 0.63 8.40
CA ARG A 166 7.06 1.15 8.43
C ARG A 166 7.01 2.67 8.56
N ARG A 167 7.99 3.29 9.23
CA ARG A 167 8.03 4.75 9.48
C ARG A 167 8.22 5.55 8.19
N VAL A 168 8.75 4.92 7.14
CA VAL A 168 8.90 5.56 5.82
C VAL A 168 7.53 5.76 5.14
N GLY A 169 6.51 4.99 5.53
CA GLY A 169 5.18 5.03 4.92
C GLY A 169 5.07 4.33 3.56
N ALA A 170 6.19 3.94 2.95
CA ALA A 170 6.22 3.20 1.69
C ALA A 170 6.69 1.76 1.91
N ASN A 171 5.79 0.81 1.69
CA ASN A 171 6.03 -0.62 1.86
C ASN A 171 5.12 -1.44 0.92
N LEU A 172 5.19 -2.78 1.00
CA LEU A 172 4.38 -3.68 0.16
C LEU A 172 2.87 -3.39 0.25
N LEU A 173 2.33 -3.23 1.46
CA LEU A 173 0.92 -2.95 1.67
C LEU A 173 0.56 -1.56 1.13
N THR A 174 1.30 -0.53 1.52
CA THR A 174 0.93 0.84 1.14
C THR A 174 1.08 1.06 -0.36
N ILE A 175 2.20 0.65 -0.97
CA ILE A 175 2.43 0.91 -2.41
C ILE A 175 1.59 -0.03 -3.28
N TYR A 176 1.85 -1.34 -3.23
CA TYR A 176 1.19 -2.29 -4.11
C TYR A 176 -0.24 -2.57 -3.64
N GLY A 177 -0.42 -2.83 -2.34
CA GLY A 177 -1.76 -3.04 -1.78
C GLY A 177 -2.67 -1.84 -1.98
N GLY A 178 -2.19 -0.61 -1.75
CA GLY A 178 -2.96 0.62 -1.98
C GLY A 178 -3.45 0.77 -3.42
N HIS A 179 -2.57 0.59 -4.41
CA HIS A 179 -2.96 0.65 -5.82
C HIS A 179 -3.92 -0.47 -6.24
N ILE A 180 -3.67 -1.71 -5.79
CA ILE A 180 -4.51 -2.87 -6.13
C ILE A 180 -5.91 -2.71 -5.53
N LEU A 181 -5.99 -2.39 -4.23
CA LEU A 181 -7.25 -2.18 -3.53
C LEU A 181 -8.02 -1.02 -4.16
N ASP A 182 -7.36 0.09 -4.49
CA ASP A 182 -8.01 1.20 -5.16
C ASP A 182 -8.61 0.82 -6.53
N ALA A 183 -7.86 0.08 -7.35
CA ALA A 183 -8.34 -0.40 -8.64
C ALA A 183 -9.57 -1.32 -8.49
N ILE A 184 -9.54 -2.22 -7.50
CA ILE A 184 -10.67 -3.11 -7.19
C ILE A 184 -11.89 -2.30 -6.74
N PHE A 185 -11.72 -1.34 -5.82
CA PHE A 185 -12.84 -0.57 -5.30
C PHE A 185 -13.41 0.41 -6.32
N TYR A 186 -12.58 0.92 -7.23
CA TYR A 186 -13.02 1.74 -8.35
C TYR A 186 -13.97 0.98 -9.29
N THR A 187 -13.73 -0.32 -9.51
CA THR A 187 -14.54 -1.15 -10.41
C THR A 187 -15.73 -1.81 -9.73
N LEU A 188 -15.57 -2.28 -8.50
CA LEU A 188 -16.54 -3.15 -7.84
C LEU A 188 -17.28 -2.49 -6.67
N GLY A 189 -16.83 -1.33 -6.20
CA GLY A 189 -17.33 -0.71 -4.97
C GLY A 189 -16.44 -1.00 -3.77
N GLU A 190 -16.66 -0.23 -2.71
CA GLU A 190 -15.81 -0.17 -1.52
C GLU A 190 -16.00 -1.39 -0.62
N LEU A 191 -15.16 -1.56 0.41
CA LEU A 191 -15.44 -2.55 1.45
C LEU A 191 -16.65 -2.11 2.29
N LYS A 192 -17.52 -3.07 2.61
CA LYS A 192 -18.61 -2.85 3.56
C LYS A 192 -18.03 -2.74 4.98
N PRO A 193 -18.18 -1.60 5.68
CA PRO A 193 -17.62 -1.40 7.02
C PRO A 193 -17.98 -2.54 7.97
N GLY A 194 -16.99 -3.00 8.74
CA GLY A 194 -17.15 -4.08 9.72
C GLY A 194 -17.40 -5.48 9.12
N SER A 195 -17.35 -5.64 7.79
CA SER A 195 -17.62 -6.90 7.10
C SER A 195 -16.40 -7.49 6.39
N TYR A 196 -15.18 -7.19 6.86
CA TYR A 196 -13.93 -7.70 6.32
C TYR A 196 -12.90 -8.01 7.40
N THR A 197 -11.95 -8.88 7.07
CA THR A 197 -10.82 -9.28 7.91
C THR A 197 -9.53 -9.18 7.10
N PRO A 198 -8.71 -8.14 7.33
CA PRO A 198 -7.35 -8.12 6.81
C PRO A 198 -6.44 -8.97 7.71
N LEU A 199 -5.41 -9.58 7.13
CA LEU A 199 -4.33 -10.24 7.83
C LEU A 199 -3.00 -9.76 7.24
N LEU A 200 -2.23 -9.07 8.06
CA LEU A 200 -0.86 -8.67 7.75
C LEU A 200 0.09 -9.61 8.47
N ALA A 201 0.98 -10.28 7.74
CA ALA A 201 1.99 -11.14 8.34
C ALA A 201 3.40 -10.73 7.89
N ASN A 202 4.28 -10.57 8.87
CA ASN A 202 5.70 -10.33 8.67
C ASN A 202 6.46 -11.63 8.98
N ILE A 203 6.36 -12.59 8.06
CA ILE A 203 6.91 -13.94 8.24
C ILE A 203 8.43 -13.93 8.07
N ARG A 204 8.97 -12.99 7.28
CA ARG A 204 10.41 -12.79 7.06
C ARG A 204 10.88 -11.51 7.71
N ASN A 205 10.79 -11.43 9.02
CA ASN A 205 11.12 -10.24 9.80
C ASN A 205 12.63 -9.91 9.86
N ARG A 206 13.49 -10.78 9.31
CA ARG A 206 14.92 -10.54 9.15
C ARG A 206 15.38 -10.98 7.77
N MET A 207 16.17 -10.14 7.08
CA MET A 207 16.51 -10.30 5.67
C MET A 207 17.96 -9.93 5.35
N HIS A 208 18.55 -10.60 4.37
CA HIS A 208 19.85 -10.18 3.81
C HIS A 208 19.69 -8.90 2.98
N ARG A 209 20.78 -8.18 2.75
CA ARG A 209 20.89 -7.19 1.67
C ARG A 209 21.58 -7.84 0.47
N THR A 210 21.12 -7.49 -0.73
CA THR A 210 21.82 -7.85 -1.97
C THR A 210 22.89 -6.80 -2.25
N ASN A 211 24.14 -7.24 -2.29
CA ASN A 211 25.30 -6.42 -2.63
C ASN A 211 25.33 -6.09 -4.14
N PRO A 212 26.10 -5.07 -4.57
CA PRO A 212 26.19 -4.72 -6.00
C PRO A 212 26.67 -5.85 -6.92
N ASP A 213 27.46 -6.79 -6.39
CA ASP A 213 27.95 -7.98 -7.10
C ASP A 213 26.94 -9.15 -7.13
N GLY A 214 25.76 -8.96 -6.52
CA GLY A 214 24.71 -9.97 -6.40
C GLY A 214 24.84 -10.91 -5.20
N SER A 215 25.94 -10.83 -4.43
CA SER A 215 26.11 -11.60 -3.19
C SER A 215 25.17 -11.12 -2.09
N LEU A 216 24.96 -11.95 -1.07
CA LEU A 216 24.15 -11.61 0.11
C LEU A 216 25.04 -11.11 1.24
N SER A 217 24.57 -10.12 2.00
CA SER A 217 25.24 -9.69 3.24
C SER A 217 25.32 -10.84 4.25
N GLU A 218 26.39 -10.92 5.03
CA GLU A 218 26.49 -11.90 6.11
C GLU A 218 25.46 -11.62 7.22
N GLU A 219 25.29 -10.35 7.57
CA GLU A 219 24.32 -9.91 8.58
C GLU A 219 22.90 -9.84 8.00
N LEU A 220 21.93 -10.20 8.85
CA LEU A 220 20.50 -10.02 8.61
C LEU A 220 19.99 -8.71 9.24
N PHE A 221 19.25 -7.94 8.46
CA PHE A 221 18.61 -6.70 8.85
C PHE A 221 17.15 -6.92 9.20
N ASP A 222 16.67 -6.18 10.20
CA ASP A 222 15.28 -6.26 10.63
C ASP A 222 14.33 -5.61 9.61
N LYS A 223 13.13 -6.17 9.53
CA LYS A 223 11.98 -5.68 8.78
C LYS A 223 10.78 -5.66 9.69
N ASP A 224 10.05 -4.55 9.74
CA ASP A 224 8.81 -4.40 10.53
C ASP A 224 7.54 -4.30 9.66
N THR A 225 7.69 -4.42 8.34
CA THR A 225 6.58 -4.38 7.37
C THR A 225 6.12 -5.79 6.96
N PRO A 226 4.85 -5.97 6.54
CA PRO A 226 4.34 -7.28 6.15
C PRO A 226 4.97 -7.74 4.84
N ASP A 227 5.12 -9.05 4.73
CA ASP A 227 5.41 -9.70 3.46
C ASP A 227 4.31 -10.62 2.95
N GLN A 228 3.25 -10.80 3.74
CA GLN A 228 1.97 -11.36 3.33
C GLN A 228 0.86 -10.39 3.71
N VAL A 229 -0.02 -10.08 2.76
CA VAL A 229 -1.24 -9.31 2.96
C VAL A 229 -2.39 -10.15 2.44
N LEU A 230 -3.31 -10.52 3.32
CA LEU A 230 -4.53 -11.23 2.96
C LEU A 230 -5.73 -10.39 3.35
N LEU A 231 -6.81 -10.51 2.59
CA LEU A 231 -8.08 -9.83 2.87
C LEU A 231 -9.23 -10.74 2.44
N GLN A 232 -10.20 -10.91 3.32
CA GLN A 232 -11.51 -11.48 2.98
C GLN A 232 -12.61 -10.56 3.48
N GLY A 233 -13.69 -10.38 2.72
CA GLY A 233 -14.79 -9.52 3.17
C GLY A 233 -15.92 -9.36 2.19
N ARG A 234 -16.84 -8.44 2.52
CA ARG A 234 -17.96 -8.02 1.69
C ARG A 234 -17.73 -6.63 1.11
N LEU A 235 -18.21 -6.43 -0.10
CA LEU A 235 -18.23 -5.11 -0.76
C LEU A 235 -19.54 -4.37 -0.44
N GLU A 236 -19.46 -3.05 -0.31
CA GLU A 236 -20.56 -2.10 -0.17
C GLU A 236 -21.18 -1.85 -1.54
N ARG A 237 -22.00 -2.80 -2.00
CA ARG A 237 -22.68 -2.76 -3.30
C ARG A 237 -23.96 -3.58 -3.28
N ASP A 238 -24.82 -3.32 -4.26
CA ASP A 238 -26.05 -4.08 -4.52
C ASP A 238 -26.03 -4.58 -5.98
N PRO A 239 -26.16 -5.90 -6.24
CA PRO A 239 -26.27 -6.99 -5.26
C PRO A 239 -24.96 -7.23 -4.48
N PRO A 240 -25.02 -7.81 -3.27
CA PRO A 240 -23.84 -8.05 -2.44
C PRO A 240 -22.80 -8.93 -3.14
N ALA A 241 -21.51 -8.60 -3.01
CA ALA A 241 -20.41 -9.45 -3.44
C ALA A 241 -19.34 -9.61 -2.36
N VAL A 242 -18.55 -10.68 -2.47
CA VAL A 242 -17.41 -10.94 -1.59
C VAL A 242 -16.07 -10.76 -2.30
N ILE A 243 -15.05 -10.40 -1.52
CA ILE A 243 -13.67 -10.26 -1.98
C ILE A 243 -12.77 -11.24 -1.25
N SER A 244 -11.83 -11.83 -1.99
CA SER A 244 -10.69 -12.57 -1.47
C SER A 244 -9.41 -12.07 -2.14
N LEU A 245 -8.45 -11.58 -1.37
CA LEU A 245 -7.18 -11.06 -1.89
C LEU A 245 -5.99 -11.67 -1.15
N HIS A 246 -4.95 -12.04 -1.90
CA HIS A 246 -3.63 -12.39 -1.36
C HIS A 246 -2.54 -11.70 -2.15
N LEU A 247 -1.85 -10.76 -1.50
CA LEU A 247 -0.68 -10.07 -2.00
C LEU A 247 0.53 -10.54 -1.20
N ARG A 248 1.56 -11.04 -1.89
CA ARG A 248 2.75 -11.60 -1.24
C ARG A 248 4.06 -11.09 -1.82
N GLY A 249 5.01 -10.84 -0.93
CA GLY A 249 6.41 -10.77 -1.30
C GLY A 249 7.03 -12.15 -1.40
N GLY A 250 8.29 -12.21 -1.79
CA GLY A 250 9.03 -13.43 -2.07
C GLY A 250 8.99 -13.83 -3.54
N GLN A 251 9.66 -14.94 -3.81
CA GLN A 251 9.78 -15.49 -5.15
C GLN A 251 8.41 -15.87 -5.71
N ARG A 252 8.17 -15.44 -6.94
CA ARG A 252 7.02 -15.87 -7.73
C ARG A 252 7.26 -17.28 -8.26
N PHE A 253 6.17 -18.02 -8.45
CA PHE A 253 6.23 -19.28 -9.21
C PHE A 253 6.75 -19.00 -10.64
N ILE A 254 7.63 -19.87 -11.14
CA ILE A 254 8.25 -19.74 -12.46
C ILE A 254 7.18 -19.90 -13.56
N ASP A 255 7.19 -19.04 -14.57
CA ASP A 255 6.22 -19.05 -15.69
C ASP A 255 4.75 -18.80 -15.32
N GLN A 256 4.49 -18.22 -14.15
CA GLN A 256 3.14 -17.76 -13.76
C GLN A 256 3.03 -16.23 -13.85
N PRO A 257 1.81 -15.69 -14.08
CA PRO A 257 1.56 -14.25 -14.04
C PRO A 257 1.98 -13.63 -12.71
N GLY A 258 2.40 -12.37 -12.75
CA GLY A 258 2.72 -11.59 -11.54
C GLY A 258 1.49 -11.22 -10.72
N ALA A 259 0.35 -11.03 -11.38
CA ALA A 259 -0.96 -10.94 -10.73
C ALA A 259 -2.05 -11.58 -11.58
N VAL A 260 -3.09 -12.06 -10.91
CA VAL A 260 -4.31 -12.56 -11.55
C VAL A 260 -5.51 -11.98 -10.82
N TRP A 261 -6.42 -11.38 -11.58
CA TRP A 261 -7.67 -10.83 -11.07
C TRP A 261 -8.84 -11.53 -11.74
N ARG A 262 -9.70 -12.17 -10.93
CA ARG A 262 -10.92 -12.85 -11.37
C ARG A 262 -12.14 -12.16 -10.80
N ILE A 263 -13.18 -12.00 -11.61
CA ILE A 263 -14.47 -11.46 -11.21
C ILE A 263 -15.55 -12.39 -11.73
N TYR A 264 -16.43 -12.82 -10.84
CA TYR A 264 -17.41 -13.86 -11.08
C TYR A 264 -18.83 -13.28 -11.04
N GLY A 265 -19.58 -13.46 -12.12
CA GLY A 265 -20.97 -13.02 -12.20
C GLY A 265 -21.89 -14.06 -12.85
N THR A 266 -23.19 -13.82 -12.73
CA THR A 266 -24.22 -14.80 -13.16
C THR A 266 -24.35 -15.00 -14.66
N LYS A 267 -23.85 -14.06 -15.50
CA LYS A 267 -23.86 -14.17 -16.96
C LYS A 267 -22.48 -14.43 -17.57
N GLY A 268 -21.44 -14.38 -16.75
CA GLY A 268 -20.08 -14.61 -17.19
C GLY A 268 -19.03 -14.16 -16.19
N GLU A 269 -17.79 -14.49 -16.51
CA GLU A 269 -16.64 -14.26 -15.66
C GLU A 269 -15.53 -13.59 -16.44
N ILE A 270 -14.76 -12.71 -15.80
CA ILE A 270 -13.54 -12.17 -16.41
C ILE A 270 -12.31 -12.58 -15.64
N VAL A 271 -11.23 -12.81 -16.39
CA VAL A 271 -9.89 -13.02 -15.84
C VAL A 271 -8.91 -12.07 -16.52
N LEU A 272 -8.13 -11.37 -15.71
CA LEU A 272 -7.02 -10.55 -16.14
C LEU A 272 -5.74 -11.12 -15.55
N GLU A 273 -4.72 -11.27 -16.39
CA GLU A 273 -3.38 -11.68 -15.98
C GLU A 273 -2.41 -10.55 -16.26
N PHE A 274 -1.57 -10.23 -15.28
CA PHE A 274 -0.59 -9.15 -15.38
C PHE A 274 0.83 -9.69 -15.24
N PRO A 275 1.82 -9.06 -15.89
CA PRO A 275 3.22 -9.50 -15.79
C PRO A 275 3.80 -9.27 -14.39
N SER A 276 3.22 -8.37 -13.59
CA SER A 276 3.65 -8.00 -12.25
C SER A 276 2.47 -7.64 -11.34
N ALA A 277 2.72 -7.46 -10.04
CA ALA A 277 1.75 -6.90 -9.08
C ALA A 277 1.46 -5.40 -9.32
N GLY A 278 2.22 -4.73 -10.19
CA GLY A 278 2.09 -3.30 -10.50
C GLY A 278 1.01 -3.01 -11.54
N ILE A 279 -0.23 -3.43 -11.29
CA ILE A 279 -1.36 -3.29 -12.23
C ILE A 279 -1.69 -1.83 -12.58
N GLN A 280 -1.26 -0.88 -11.74
CA GLN A 280 -1.42 0.55 -11.98
C GLN A 280 -0.49 1.08 -13.07
N VAL A 281 0.57 0.35 -13.44
CA VAL A 281 1.52 0.76 -14.48
C VAL A 281 1.56 -0.20 -15.65
N THR A 282 1.40 -1.51 -15.42
CA THR A 282 1.52 -2.49 -16.50
C THR A 282 0.15 -2.87 -17.06
N PRO A 283 -0.01 -2.92 -18.39
CA PRO A 283 -1.18 -3.53 -19.00
C PRO A 283 -1.23 -5.05 -18.71
N PRO A 284 -2.41 -5.67 -18.75
CA PRO A 284 -2.53 -7.12 -18.64
C PRO A 284 -1.91 -7.82 -19.86
N THR A 285 -1.32 -8.99 -19.65
CA THR A 285 -0.87 -9.89 -20.72
C THR A 285 -2.00 -10.75 -21.29
N SER A 286 -3.10 -10.92 -20.54
CA SER A 286 -4.31 -11.58 -21.00
C SER A 286 -5.52 -10.93 -20.33
N PHE A 287 -6.60 -10.73 -21.09
CA PHE A 287 -7.89 -10.26 -20.57
C PHE A 287 -8.99 -11.02 -21.28
N ARG A 288 -9.61 -11.98 -20.58
CA ARG A 288 -10.59 -12.91 -21.14
C ARG A 288 -11.93 -12.79 -20.46
N PHE A 289 -13.01 -12.96 -21.23
CA PHE A 289 -14.39 -13.05 -20.78
C PHE A 289 -14.96 -14.43 -21.11
N SER A 290 -15.38 -15.17 -20.08
CA SER A 290 -16.13 -16.41 -20.22
C SER A 290 -17.62 -16.08 -20.24
N ASN A 291 -18.27 -16.22 -21.39
CA ASN A 291 -19.65 -15.86 -21.61
C ASN A 291 -20.57 -17.08 -21.37
N SER A 292 -21.38 -17.04 -20.31
CA SER A 292 -22.24 -18.17 -19.93
C SER A 292 -23.37 -18.43 -20.92
N ALA A 293 -23.81 -17.41 -21.66
CA ALA A 293 -24.88 -17.57 -22.65
C ALA A 293 -24.41 -18.31 -23.91
N THR A 294 -23.16 -18.10 -24.31
CA THR A 294 -22.58 -18.71 -25.52
C THR A 294 -21.72 -19.94 -25.22
N GLY A 295 -21.28 -20.12 -23.97
CA GLY A 295 -20.33 -21.16 -23.56
C GLY A 295 -18.93 -20.95 -24.11
N LYS A 296 -18.58 -19.73 -24.53
CA LYS A 296 -17.29 -19.40 -25.16
C LYS A 296 -16.46 -18.47 -24.28
N VAL A 297 -15.14 -18.56 -24.46
CA VAL A 297 -14.18 -17.60 -23.92
C VAL A 297 -13.75 -16.66 -25.03
N GLU A 298 -13.85 -15.36 -24.79
CA GLU A 298 -13.55 -14.29 -25.73
C GLU A 298 -12.40 -13.45 -25.17
N GLU A 299 -11.47 -13.04 -26.03
CA GLU A 299 -10.49 -11.99 -25.66
C GLU A 299 -11.21 -10.65 -25.58
N VAL A 300 -10.92 -9.89 -24.53
CA VAL A 300 -11.55 -8.60 -24.28
C VAL A 300 -10.69 -7.51 -24.87
N GLU A 301 -11.20 -6.85 -25.90
CA GLU A 301 -10.59 -5.63 -26.42
C GLU A 301 -10.83 -4.45 -25.46
N TYR A 302 -9.72 -3.85 -25.01
CA TYR A 302 -9.73 -2.71 -24.08
C TYR A 302 -8.93 -1.49 -24.59
N ASN A 303 -8.09 -1.67 -25.61
CA ASN A 303 -7.39 -0.61 -26.33
C ASN A 303 -8.00 -0.50 -27.73
N VAL A 304 -9.04 0.32 -27.90
CA VAL A 304 -9.82 0.32 -29.15
C VAL A 304 -9.03 0.93 -30.33
N ASN A 305 -7.86 1.54 -30.11
CA ASN A 305 -6.99 2.05 -31.19
C ASN A 305 -5.52 2.17 -30.73
N GLU A 306 -4.74 1.10 -30.79
CA GLU A 306 -3.31 1.16 -30.43
C GLU A 306 -2.50 2.09 -31.34
N ASP A 307 -2.89 2.22 -32.61
CA ASP A 307 -2.26 3.13 -33.59
C ASP A 307 -2.62 4.61 -33.39
N ALA A 308 -3.70 4.92 -32.64
CA ALA A 308 -4.13 6.29 -32.31
C ALA A 308 -3.92 6.65 -30.83
N ASP A 309 -3.56 5.68 -29.99
CA ASP A 309 -3.31 5.92 -28.58
C ASP A 309 -1.92 6.55 -28.41
N GLU A 310 -1.89 7.89 -28.45
CA GLU A 310 -0.68 8.69 -28.23
C GLU A 310 0.08 8.33 -26.94
N PHE A 311 -0.58 7.68 -25.97
CA PHE A 311 0.05 7.27 -24.73
C PHE A 311 0.78 5.92 -24.85
N ALA A 312 0.49 5.08 -25.85
CA ALA A 312 1.20 3.81 -26.07
C ALA A 312 2.70 4.04 -26.38
N GLN A 313 3.02 5.21 -26.94
CA GLN A 313 4.39 5.66 -27.24
C GLN A 313 5.14 6.17 -26.01
N LEU A 314 4.48 6.29 -24.86
CA LEU A 314 5.14 6.65 -23.61
C LEU A 314 5.73 5.41 -22.94
N PRO A 315 6.81 5.56 -22.13
CA PRO A 315 7.26 4.50 -21.25
C PRO A 315 6.10 3.95 -20.42
N VAL A 316 6.06 2.64 -20.18
CA VAL A 316 4.96 1.96 -19.47
C VAL A 316 4.50 2.72 -18.21
N PRO A 317 5.38 3.21 -17.30
CA PRO A 317 4.96 4.01 -16.15
C PRO A 317 4.23 5.32 -16.49
N GLY A 318 4.57 5.95 -17.61
CA GLY A 318 4.03 7.23 -18.04
C GLY A 318 2.72 7.14 -18.82
N GLN A 319 2.31 5.94 -19.24
CA GLN A 319 1.07 5.78 -20.00
C GLN A 319 -0.15 6.17 -19.16
N HIS A 320 -0.33 5.55 -17.99
CA HIS A 320 -1.49 5.83 -17.13
C HIS A 320 -1.38 7.17 -16.40
N VAL A 321 -0.17 7.58 -15.99
CA VAL A 321 0.06 8.92 -15.41
C VAL A 321 -0.24 10.01 -16.43
N GLY A 322 0.15 9.82 -17.69
CA GLY A 322 -0.20 10.72 -18.78
C GLY A 322 -1.70 10.90 -18.94
N ARG A 323 -2.47 9.80 -18.85
CA ARG A 323 -3.94 9.84 -18.89
C ARG A 323 -4.54 10.59 -17.69
N LEU A 324 -3.92 10.53 -16.50
CA LEU A 324 -4.36 11.34 -15.36
C LEU A 324 -4.21 12.84 -15.63
N TYR A 325 -3.12 13.28 -16.24
CA TYR A 325 -2.94 14.69 -16.58
C TYR A 325 -4.00 15.19 -17.56
N GLU A 326 -4.32 14.40 -18.57
CA GLU A 326 -5.36 14.79 -19.55
C GLU A 326 -6.76 14.71 -18.95
N ALA A 327 -7.03 13.74 -18.07
CA ALA A 327 -8.27 13.70 -17.29
C ALA A 327 -8.41 14.96 -16.41
N PHE A 328 -7.32 15.40 -15.78
CA PHE A 328 -7.29 16.66 -15.04
C PHE A 328 -7.60 17.87 -15.91
N ALA A 329 -6.96 17.97 -17.08
CA ALA A 329 -7.21 19.04 -18.04
C ALA A 329 -8.66 19.04 -18.56
N ALA A 330 -9.24 17.85 -18.78
CA ALA A 330 -10.64 17.67 -19.18
C ALA A 330 -11.66 17.90 -18.04
N GLY A 331 -11.19 18.00 -16.79
CA GLY A 331 -12.01 18.38 -15.64
C GLY A 331 -12.58 17.22 -14.81
N GLY A 332 -12.22 15.96 -15.05
CA GLY A 332 -12.69 14.83 -14.24
C GLY A 332 -12.10 13.46 -14.63
N GLY A 333 -12.48 12.40 -13.91
CA GLY A 333 -12.06 11.03 -14.22
C GLY A 333 -10.73 10.57 -13.59
N TYR A 334 -10.36 11.16 -12.46
CA TYR A 334 -9.15 10.87 -11.68
C TYR A 334 -9.48 10.80 -10.17
N ALA A 335 -8.56 10.25 -9.38
CA ALA A 335 -8.63 10.26 -7.92
C ALA A 335 -8.04 11.55 -7.36
N ASP A 336 -8.62 12.04 -6.27
CA ASP A 336 -8.26 13.26 -5.55
C ASP A 336 -7.77 12.97 -4.13
N PHE A 337 -7.55 14.02 -3.33
CA PHE A 337 -7.09 13.85 -1.95
C PHE A 337 -8.13 13.20 -1.03
N GLU A 338 -9.42 13.38 -1.28
CA GLU A 338 -10.48 12.67 -0.54
C GLU A 338 -10.36 11.15 -0.75
N THR A 339 -10.14 10.75 -2.00
CA THR A 339 -9.88 9.35 -2.34
C THR A 339 -8.63 8.85 -1.61
N ALA A 340 -7.55 9.62 -1.64
CA ALA A 340 -6.30 9.25 -0.97
C ALA A 340 -6.49 9.11 0.55
N LEU A 341 -7.20 10.05 1.19
CA LEU A 341 -7.50 10.03 2.62
C LEU A 341 -8.29 8.77 3.00
N ARG A 342 -9.30 8.40 2.19
CA ARG A 342 -10.06 7.16 2.41
C ARG A 342 -9.17 5.92 2.33
N ARG A 343 -8.18 5.89 1.41
CA ARG A 343 -7.22 4.78 1.32
C ARG A 343 -6.27 4.77 2.52
N HIS A 344 -5.79 5.92 2.96
CA HIS A 344 -5.00 6.06 4.18
C HIS A 344 -5.73 5.49 5.40
N GLN A 345 -6.97 5.93 5.62
CA GLN A 345 -7.83 5.43 6.70
C GLN A 345 -8.05 3.91 6.62
N LEU A 346 -8.33 3.38 5.43
CA LEU A 346 -8.51 1.93 5.26
C LEU A 346 -7.22 1.15 5.57
N LEU A 347 -6.07 1.64 5.09
CA LEU A 347 -4.81 0.96 5.35
C LEU A 347 -4.44 1.02 6.84
N ASP A 348 -4.75 2.13 7.52
CA ASP A 348 -4.63 2.22 8.97
C ASP A 348 -5.47 1.15 9.66
N GLU A 349 -6.67 0.83 9.18
CA GLU A 349 -7.47 -0.28 9.73
C GLU A 349 -6.83 -1.66 9.52
N PHE A 350 -6.07 -1.85 8.44
CA PHE A 350 -5.33 -3.09 8.21
C PHE A 350 -4.17 -3.23 9.20
N TRP A 351 -3.54 -2.10 9.51
CA TRP A 351 -2.54 -2.00 10.55
C TRP A 351 -3.11 -1.94 11.96
N ALA A 352 -4.40 -1.63 12.09
CA ALA A 352 -4.99 -1.27 13.37
C ALA A 352 -4.85 -2.46 14.31
N ALA A 353 -4.11 -2.19 15.38
CA ALA A 353 -4.11 -2.99 16.56
C ALA A 353 -5.57 -3.17 17.02
N GLY A 354 -5.87 -4.26 17.71
CA GLY A 354 -7.23 -4.51 18.15
C GLY A 354 -7.77 -3.46 19.14
N ASP A 355 -9.01 -3.62 19.56
CA ASP A 355 -9.70 -2.71 20.47
C ASP A 355 -9.11 -2.78 21.89
N ALA A 356 -8.41 -1.72 22.33
CA ALA A 356 -7.76 -1.67 23.64
C ALA A 356 -8.74 -1.81 24.82
N LYS A 357 -10.01 -1.41 24.70
CA LYS A 357 -11.02 -1.61 25.76
C LYS A 357 -11.39 -3.08 25.87
N LYS A 358 -11.54 -3.77 24.74
CA LYS A 358 -11.71 -5.23 24.71
C LYS A 358 -10.46 -5.95 25.18
N GLY A 359 -9.29 -5.44 24.82
CA GLY A 359 -7.99 -5.87 25.32
C GLY A 359 -7.87 -5.78 26.83
N ALA A 360 -8.30 -4.68 27.43
CA ALA A 360 -8.34 -4.49 28.88
C ALA A 360 -9.24 -5.53 29.57
N ASN A 361 -10.41 -5.82 28.99
CA ASN A 361 -11.31 -6.86 29.49
C ASN A 361 -10.69 -8.27 29.37
N LEU A 362 -10.01 -8.56 28.27
CA LEU A 362 -9.26 -9.80 28.10
C LEU A 362 -8.12 -9.90 29.12
N PHE A 363 -7.36 -8.83 29.32
CA PHE A 363 -6.30 -8.77 30.33
C PHE A 363 -6.87 -9.02 31.73
N LYS A 364 -7.96 -8.34 32.09
CA LYS A 364 -8.63 -8.50 33.39
C LYS A 364 -9.05 -9.95 33.66
N THR A 365 -9.58 -10.63 32.65
CA THR A 365 -10.13 -11.99 32.79
C THR A 365 -9.11 -13.11 32.59
N ARG A 366 -8.01 -12.85 31.88
CA ARG A 366 -7.05 -13.88 31.45
C ARG A 366 -5.63 -13.70 31.99
N CYS A 367 -5.23 -12.49 32.35
CA CYS A 367 -3.84 -12.15 32.63
C CYS A 367 -3.62 -11.46 33.99
N LEU A 368 -4.58 -10.67 34.46
CA LEU A 368 -4.44 -9.81 35.65
C LEU A 368 -4.16 -10.56 36.95
N GLN A 369 -4.66 -11.80 37.08
CA GLN A 369 -4.37 -12.64 38.24
C GLN A 369 -2.88 -12.97 38.35
N CYS A 370 -2.19 -13.10 37.22
CA CYS A 370 -0.79 -13.50 37.17
C CYS A 370 0.17 -12.35 36.92
N HIS A 371 -0.29 -11.23 36.37
CA HIS A 371 0.58 -10.15 35.90
C HIS A 371 0.14 -8.78 36.43
N SER A 372 1.10 -7.87 36.56
CA SER A 372 0.86 -6.42 36.61
C SER A 372 1.40 -5.77 35.33
N VAL A 373 0.86 -4.61 35.00
CA VAL A 373 1.35 -3.70 33.95
C VAL A 373 1.84 -2.37 34.53
N VAL A 374 1.68 -2.17 35.84
CA VAL A 374 2.04 -0.94 36.54
C VAL A 374 3.53 -0.95 36.88
N GLU A 375 4.18 0.18 36.65
CA GLU A 375 5.59 0.39 37.03
C GLU A 375 5.80 0.12 38.52
N ALA A 376 6.91 -0.52 38.86
CA ALA A 376 7.32 -0.82 40.25
C ALA A 376 6.39 -1.74 41.09
N GLU A 377 5.28 -2.27 40.55
CA GLU A 377 4.38 -3.20 41.29
C GLU A 377 4.94 -4.62 41.54
N GLY A 378 6.22 -4.86 41.24
CA GLY A 378 6.89 -6.14 41.47
C GLY A 378 6.31 -7.31 40.65
N ASN A 379 6.84 -8.51 40.89
CA ASN A 379 6.40 -9.74 40.21
C ASN A 379 5.26 -10.43 40.99
N LYS A 380 4.34 -11.09 40.28
CA LYS A 380 3.25 -11.90 40.86
C LYS A 380 3.50 -13.39 40.56
N ILE A 381 2.44 -14.18 40.32
CA ILE A 381 2.55 -15.56 39.81
C ILE A 381 3.36 -15.58 38.50
N GLY A 382 3.19 -14.55 37.66
CA GLY A 382 4.01 -14.25 36.49
C GLY A 382 4.82 -12.96 36.67
N PRO A 383 5.78 -12.70 35.75
CA PRO A 383 6.61 -11.50 35.79
C PRO A 383 5.79 -10.22 35.54
N ASN A 384 6.27 -9.08 36.03
CA ASN A 384 5.70 -7.77 35.68
C ASN A 384 5.83 -7.50 34.17
N LEU A 385 4.77 -6.97 33.56
CA LEU A 385 4.70 -6.66 32.15
C LEU A 385 4.97 -5.18 31.84
N HIS A 386 5.14 -4.30 32.82
CA HIS A 386 5.68 -2.97 32.56
C HIS A 386 7.04 -3.07 31.84
N GLY A 387 7.24 -2.24 30.81
CA GLY A 387 8.39 -2.33 29.90
C GLY A 387 8.45 -3.63 29.07
N LEU A 388 7.30 -4.24 28.73
CA LEU A 388 7.25 -5.50 27.99
C LEU A 388 7.83 -5.38 26.57
N PHE A 389 7.45 -4.34 25.83
CA PHE A 389 7.84 -4.20 24.42
C PHE A 389 9.31 -3.82 24.30
N GLY A 390 10.06 -4.56 23.49
CA GLY A 390 11.51 -4.44 23.35
C GLY A 390 12.32 -5.25 24.37
N ARG A 391 11.68 -5.85 25.37
CA ARG A 391 12.35 -6.69 26.39
C ARG A 391 12.58 -8.12 25.88
N LYS A 392 13.70 -8.73 26.27
CA LYS A 392 13.96 -10.15 25.96
C LYS A 392 13.09 -11.08 26.82
N THR A 393 12.74 -12.24 26.27
CA THR A 393 12.11 -13.32 27.05
C THR A 393 13.01 -13.74 28.22
N GLY A 394 12.41 -14.03 29.37
CA GLY A 394 13.12 -14.57 30.51
C GLY A 394 14.04 -13.59 31.25
N SER A 395 13.86 -12.27 31.05
CA SER A 395 14.83 -11.26 31.51
C SER A 395 14.33 -10.29 32.59
N VAL A 396 13.13 -10.48 33.14
CA VAL A 396 12.66 -9.64 34.26
C VAL A 396 13.43 -9.98 35.52
N GLU A 397 14.06 -8.97 36.10
CA GLU A 397 14.81 -9.10 37.34
C GLU A 397 13.91 -9.57 38.50
N GLY A 398 14.45 -10.42 39.36
CA GLY A 398 13.73 -10.95 40.51
C GLY A 398 12.62 -11.96 40.19
N TYR A 399 12.42 -12.38 38.93
CA TYR A 399 11.48 -13.45 38.57
C TYR A 399 12.20 -14.75 38.19
N ALA A 400 11.77 -15.87 38.78
CA ALA A 400 12.36 -17.19 38.54
C ALA A 400 11.81 -17.85 37.25
N TYR A 401 12.45 -17.55 36.11
CA TYR A 401 12.13 -18.19 34.82
C TYR A 401 12.64 -19.62 34.68
N THR A 402 11.96 -20.42 33.85
CA THR A 402 12.50 -21.69 33.35
C THR A 402 13.64 -21.46 32.37
N ASP A 403 14.51 -22.47 32.20
CA ASP A 403 15.60 -22.40 31.23
C ASP A 403 15.07 -22.24 29.79
N ALA A 404 13.95 -22.89 29.47
CA ALA A 404 13.28 -22.72 28.18
C ALA A 404 12.91 -21.25 27.89
N ASN A 405 12.39 -20.53 28.89
CA ASN A 405 12.04 -19.13 28.75
C ASN A 405 13.28 -18.24 28.58
N LYS A 406 14.39 -18.53 29.26
CA LYS A 406 15.66 -17.79 29.14
C LYS A 406 16.34 -18.04 27.79
N GLN A 407 16.36 -19.30 27.34
CA GLN A 407 17.06 -19.72 26.12
C GLN A 407 16.31 -19.36 24.83
N LYS A 408 14.98 -19.21 24.86
CA LYS A 408 14.19 -18.88 23.66
C LYS A 408 14.66 -17.59 22.98
N GLY A 409 15.26 -16.65 23.73
CA GLY A 409 16.04 -15.54 23.18
C GLY A 409 15.28 -14.50 22.33
N ILE A 410 13.96 -14.60 22.23
CA ILE A 410 13.13 -13.65 21.47
C ILE A 410 12.98 -12.31 22.17
N THR A 411 12.82 -11.26 21.38
CA THR A 411 12.38 -9.94 21.85
C THR A 411 10.87 -9.83 21.76
N TRP A 412 10.22 -9.35 22.81
CA TRP A 412 8.78 -9.12 22.81
C TRP A 412 8.43 -7.91 21.97
N ASN A 413 7.62 -8.13 20.93
CA ASN A 413 7.00 -7.12 20.08
C ASN A 413 5.60 -7.63 19.69
N GLU A 414 4.86 -6.84 18.91
CA GLU A 414 3.50 -7.17 18.46
C GLU A 414 3.43 -8.58 17.83
N ALA A 415 4.35 -8.89 16.91
CA ALA A 415 4.36 -10.15 16.17
C ALA A 415 4.71 -11.35 17.06
N THR A 416 5.76 -11.24 17.88
CA THR A 416 6.17 -12.35 18.76
C THR A 416 5.13 -12.60 19.85
N LEU A 417 4.45 -11.56 20.35
CA LEU A 417 3.31 -11.71 21.26
C LEU A 417 2.10 -12.33 20.55
N TYR A 418 1.81 -11.95 19.30
CA TYR A 418 0.67 -12.49 18.56
C TYR A 418 0.78 -14.01 18.34
N GLU A 419 1.97 -14.50 18.01
CA GLU A 419 2.23 -15.94 17.90
C GLU A 419 2.23 -16.64 19.26
N TYR A 420 2.92 -16.05 20.24
CA TYR A 420 3.02 -16.60 21.60
C TYR A 420 1.64 -16.77 22.26
N LEU A 421 0.79 -15.75 22.15
CA LEU A 421 -0.51 -15.72 22.79
C LEU A 421 -1.47 -16.75 22.20
N GLU A 422 -1.22 -17.32 21.02
CA GLU A 422 -2.07 -18.39 20.47
C GLU A 422 -1.95 -19.70 21.27
N ASN A 423 -0.72 -20.04 21.67
CA ASN A 423 -0.41 -21.24 22.44
C ASN A 423 1.01 -21.13 23.07
N PRO A 424 1.13 -20.59 24.29
CA PRO A 424 2.41 -20.40 24.96
C PRO A 424 3.26 -21.68 25.09
N LYS A 425 2.63 -22.81 25.41
CA LYS A 425 3.32 -24.10 25.58
C LYS A 425 3.88 -24.65 24.26
N LYS A 426 3.19 -24.41 23.14
CA LYS A 426 3.70 -24.74 21.81
C LYS A 426 4.82 -23.80 21.39
N TYR A 427 4.68 -22.51 21.72
CA TYR A 427 5.65 -21.50 21.31
C TYR A 427 6.98 -21.59 22.10
N ILE A 428 6.90 -21.87 23.40
CA ILE A 428 8.05 -22.10 24.29
C ILE A 428 7.85 -23.46 24.99
N PRO A 429 8.27 -24.58 24.36
CA PRO A 429 8.21 -25.90 24.97
C PRO A 429 8.98 -25.91 26.31
N GLY A 430 8.34 -26.36 27.39
CA GLY A 430 8.92 -26.33 28.74
C GLY A 430 8.65 -25.05 29.54
N THR A 431 7.85 -24.12 29.04
CA THR A 431 7.36 -23.00 29.86
C THR A 431 6.42 -23.46 30.97
N LYS A 432 6.50 -22.79 32.14
CA LYS A 432 5.57 -22.97 33.26
C LYS A 432 4.26 -22.17 33.08
N MET A 433 4.11 -21.40 31.99
CA MET A 433 2.89 -20.63 31.74
C MET A 433 1.66 -21.55 31.61
N ALA A 434 0.73 -21.43 32.55
CA ALA A 434 -0.51 -22.22 32.59
C ALA A 434 -1.60 -21.70 31.62
N PHE A 435 -1.33 -20.62 30.89
CA PHE A 435 -2.27 -20.00 29.95
C PHE A 435 -2.47 -20.85 28.69
N GLY A 436 -3.73 -21.21 28.40
CA GLY A 436 -4.11 -22.03 27.24
C GLY A 436 -4.02 -21.33 25.88
N GLY A 437 -3.83 -20.01 25.88
CA GLY A 437 -3.78 -19.17 24.68
C GLY A 437 -5.12 -18.60 24.22
N LEU A 438 -5.07 -17.63 23.30
CA LEU A 438 -6.17 -16.99 22.61
C LEU A 438 -6.18 -17.46 21.15
N LYS A 439 -7.11 -18.34 20.78
CA LYS A 439 -7.17 -18.91 19.42
C LYS A 439 -7.59 -17.87 18.38
N LYS A 440 -8.52 -16.98 18.76
CA LYS A 440 -9.02 -15.92 17.88
C LYS A 440 -7.93 -14.86 17.67
N GLY A 441 -7.63 -14.56 16.40
CA GLY A 441 -6.67 -13.51 16.04
C GLY A 441 -7.08 -12.13 16.56
N LYS A 442 -8.38 -11.82 16.48
CA LYS A 442 -8.91 -10.55 16.99
C LYS A 442 -8.67 -10.35 18.49
N ASP A 443 -8.91 -11.37 19.32
CA ASP A 443 -8.69 -11.27 20.76
C ASP A 443 -7.20 -11.05 21.09
N ARG A 444 -6.30 -11.67 20.32
CA ARG A 444 -4.85 -11.44 20.44
C ARG A 444 -4.48 -10.00 20.09
N ASN A 445 -4.99 -9.49 18.98
CA ASN A 445 -4.76 -8.09 18.58
C ASN A 445 -5.34 -7.12 19.61
N ASP A 446 -6.56 -7.35 20.09
CA ASP A 446 -7.21 -6.50 21.10
C ASP A 446 -6.35 -6.46 22.39
N LEU A 447 -5.86 -7.62 22.88
CA LEU A 447 -4.99 -7.71 24.04
C LEU A 447 -3.63 -7.05 23.83
N ILE A 448 -3.00 -7.25 22.66
CA ILE A 448 -1.70 -6.66 22.35
C ILE A 448 -1.79 -5.13 22.34
N THR A 449 -2.83 -4.54 21.75
CA THR A 449 -3.04 -3.08 21.79
C THR A 449 -3.11 -2.57 23.22
N TYR A 450 -3.89 -3.23 24.06
CA TYR A 450 -4.00 -2.83 25.47
C TYR A 450 -2.66 -2.90 26.19
N LEU A 451 -1.88 -3.97 25.96
CA LEU A 451 -0.56 -4.13 26.56
C LEU A 451 0.42 -3.06 26.04
N GLN A 452 0.36 -2.71 24.75
CA GLN A 452 1.21 -1.65 24.20
C GLN A 452 0.98 -0.32 24.89
N ASP A 453 -0.28 0.00 25.21
CA ASP A 453 -0.60 1.25 25.89
C ASP A 453 -0.31 1.20 27.38
N SER A 454 -0.55 0.07 28.03
CA SER A 454 -0.51 -0.05 29.49
C SER A 454 0.86 -0.43 30.04
N CYS A 455 1.75 -0.96 29.20
CA CYS A 455 3.09 -1.42 29.61
C CYS A 455 4.21 -0.44 29.23
N LYS A 456 3.88 0.81 28.86
CA LYS A 456 4.86 1.86 28.56
C LYS A 456 5.61 2.29 29.80
#